data_AF-X1LA69-F1
#
_entry.id   AF-X1LA69-F1
#
_cell.length_a   1.000
_cell.length_b   1.000
_cell.length_c   1.000
_cell.angle_alpha   90.00
_cell.angle_beta   90.00
_cell.angle_gamma   90.00
#
_symmetry.space_group_name_H-M   'P 1'
#
loop_
_entity.id
_entity.type
_entity.pdbx_description
1 polymer ?
#
loop_
_entity_poly.entity_id
_entity_poly.type
_entity_poly.pdbx_seq_one_letter_code
_entity_poly.pdbx_strand_id
1 'polypeptide(L)'
;IDLFGGTGSVSYLFKKMGKTVTYNDYLHFNYLSGVALIENSQFQLEPEDIGFILTDIEGVKYPAFVEETFEGFFFTKEENRWIDRRVKNIKLLRNFYKGKELYFKQALAFHALFQSCLVKRPFNLFHRKNLYIRLNNVERSFGNTYAWAKTFEHYYKKFSAEANSLVFSNGKGNLVTCKDVFNCKSITHL
;
A
#
# COMPACT_ATOMS: atom_id res chain seq x y z
N ILE A 1 -0.77 22.81 -0.39
CA ILE A 1 -1.51 21.83 0.43
C ILE A 1 -2.40 21.02 -0.50
N ASP A 2 -2.52 19.71 -0.26
CA ASP A 2 -3.33 18.76 -1.02
C ASP A 2 -4.23 18.02 -0.02
N LEU A 3 -5.50 18.40 0.05
CA LEU A 3 -6.40 18.05 1.15
C LEU A 3 -7.17 16.73 0.95
N PHE A 4 -7.28 16.30 -0.31
CA PHE A 4 -7.96 15.09 -0.76
C PHE A 4 -7.00 14.30 -1.65
N GLY A 5 -5.83 14.01 -1.09
CA GLY A 5 -4.66 13.67 -1.89
C GLY A 5 -4.78 12.35 -2.65
N GLY A 6 -5.67 11.44 -2.25
CA GLY A 6 -5.96 10.21 -3.00
C GLY A 6 -4.69 9.42 -3.30
N THR A 7 -4.39 9.20 -4.59
CA THR A 7 -3.17 8.51 -5.03
C THR A 7 -1.87 9.24 -4.71
N GLY A 8 -1.93 10.52 -4.35
CA GLY A 8 -0.77 11.35 -4.02
C GLY A 8 0.05 11.80 -5.23
N SER A 9 -0.44 11.58 -6.46
CA SER A 9 0.29 11.91 -7.70
C SER A 9 0.65 13.39 -7.81
N VAL A 10 -0.29 14.29 -7.48
CA VAL A 10 -0.08 15.75 -7.51
C VAL A 10 0.92 16.17 -6.43
N SER A 11 0.74 15.68 -5.20
CA SER A 11 1.66 15.91 -4.11
C SER A 11 3.08 15.41 -4.40
N TYR A 12 3.22 14.22 -4.98
CA TYR A 12 4.51 13.66 -5.37
C TYR A 12 5.17 14.46 -6.50
N LEU A 13 4.39 14.94 -7.48
CA LEU A 13 4.88 15.86 -8.51
C LEU A 13 5.42 17.15 -7.88
N PHE A 14 4.69 17.76 -6.95
CA PHE A 14 5.15 18.97 -6.26
C PHE A 14 6.41 18.72 -5.41
N LYS A 15 6.50 17.57 -4.75
CA LYS A 15 7.73 17.14 -4.07
C LYS A 15 8.91 17.09 -5.04
N LYS A 16 8.74 16.48 -6.22
CA LYS A 16 9.74 16.44 -7.30
C LYS A 16 10.12 17.82 -7.81
N MET A 17 9.19 18.76 -7.83
CA MET A 17 9.43 20.17 -8.18
C MET A 17 10.07 21.00 -7.04
N GLY A 18 10.53 20.36 -5.95
CA GLY A 18 11.20 21.02 -4.83
C GLY A 18 10.28 21.82 -3.91
N LYS A 19 8.95 21.63 -4.01
CA LYS A 19 7.98 22.31 -3.13
C LYS A 19 7.87 21.61 -1.77
N THR A 20 7.57 22.38 -0.73
CA THR A 20 7.10 21.81 0.54
C THR A 20 5.66 21.34 0.36
N VAL A 21 5.40 20.07 0.66
CA VAL A 21 4.09 19.44 0.48
C VAL A 21 3.44 19.14 1.81
N THR A 22 2.18 19.54 1.97
CA THR A 22 1.27 19.03 3.00
C THR A 22 0.20 18.22 2.30
N TYR A 23 0.21 16.91 2.50
CA TYR A 23 -0.78 15.96 1.97
C TYR A 23 -1.74 15.54 3.08
N ASN A 24 -3.02 15.41 2.76
CA ASN A 24 -4.03 14.84 3.64
C ASN A 24 -4.94 13.91 2.85
N ASP A 25 -5.36 12.82 3.49
CA ASP A 25 -6.50 12.04 3.05
C ASP A 25 -7.20 11.42 4.25
N TYR A 26 -8.52 11.27 4.18
CA TYR A 26 -9.31 10.68 5.26
C TYR A 26 -9.16 9.15 5.30
N LEU A 27 -8.96 8.51 4.14
CA LEU A 27 -8.81 7.07 4.05
C LEU A 27 -7.40 6.67 4.49
N HIS A 28 -7.33 5.81 5.51
CA HIS A 28 -6.06 5.42 6.09
C HIS A 28 -5.09 4.76 5.08
N PHE A 29 -5.60 4.07 4.06
CA PHE A 29 -4.75 3.48 3.01
C PHE A 29 -4.08 4.54 2.12
N ASN A 30 -4.79 5.64 1.81
CA ASN A 30 -4.26 6.78 1.08
C ASN A 30 -3.23 7.50 1.95
N TYR A 31 -3.56 7.75 3.22
CA TYR A 31 -2.62 8.29 4.19
C TYR A 31 -1.30 7.49 4.24
N LEU A 32 -1.35 6.17 4.40
CA LEU A 32 -0.14 5.34 4.42
C LEU A 32 0.64 5.40 3.10
N SER A 33 -0.05 5.49 1.96
CA SER A 33 0.62 5.70 0.66
C SER A 33 1.29 7.07 0.59
N GLY A 34 0.67 8.11 1.13
CA GLY A 34 1.27 9.43 1.27
C GLY A 34 2.49 9.42 2.18
N VAL A 35 2.41 8.74 3.33
CA VAL A 35 3.56 8.57 4.25
C VAL A 35 4.71 7.90 3.51
N ALA A 36 4.43 6.83 2.77
CA ALA A 36 5.41 6.04 2.06
C ALA A 36 6.15 6.82 0.95
N LEU A 37 5.45 7.64 0.16
CA LEU A 37 5.99 8.25 -1.06
C LEU A 37 6.28 9.76 -0.92
N ILE A 38 5.54 10.47 -0.07
CA ILE A 38 5.60 11.92 0.08
C ILE A 38 6.41 12.30 1.31
N GLU A 39 5.99 11.86 2.50
CA GLU A 39 6.65 12.21 3.77
C GLU A 39 8.03 11.52 3.92
N ASN A 40 8.13 10.25 3.53
CA ASN A 40 9.39 9.50 3.56
C ASN A 40 10.43 10.12 2.61
N SER A 41 11.64 10.36 3.13
CA SER A 41 12.74 10.95 2.38
C SER A 41 13.94 10.02 2.20
N GLN A 42 13.98 8.87 2.88
CA GLN A 42 15.22 8.08 2.97
C GLN A 42 15.07 6.59 3.22
N PHE A 43 14.01 6.13 3.91
CA PHE A 43 13.94 4.73 4.32
C PHE A 43 13.37 3.88 3.18
N GLN A 44 13.94 2.72 2.95
CA GLN A 44 13.49 1.74 1.97
C GLN A 44 13.22 0.39 2.65
N LEU A 45 12.50 -0.49 1.96
CA LEU A 45 12.39 -1.90 2.34
C LEU A 45 13.62 -2.65 1.84
N GLU A 46 14.42 -3.18 2.75
CA GLU A 46 15.57 -4.01 2.39
C GLU A 46 15.08 -5.40 1.92
N PRO A 47 15.91 -6.17 1.19
CA PRO A 47 15.58 -7.53 0.80
C PRO A 47 15.14 -8.42 1.97
N GLU A 48 15.75 -8.23 3.15
CA GLU A 48 15.43 -8.95 4.39
C GLU A 48 14.04 -8.57 4.91
N ASP A 49 13.63 -7.31 4.78
CA ASP A 49 12.27 -6.86 5.14
C ASP A 49 11.23 -7.57 4.28
N ILE A 50 11.46 -7.56 2.97
CA ILE A 50 10.54 -8.16 1.99
C ILE A 50 10.49 -9.68 2.23
N GLY A 51 11.64 -10.32 2.45
CA GLY A 51 11.75 -11.73 2.79
C GLY A 51 10.97 -12.07 4.06
N PHE A 52 11.20 -11.35 5.15
CA PHE A 52 10.47 -11.53 6.40
C PHE A 52 8.96 -11.35 6.23
N ILE A 53 8.53 -10.30 5.52
CA ILE A 53 7.13 -10.04 5.30
C ILE A 53 6.48 -11.16 4.51
N LEU A 54 7.18 -11.80 3.57
CA LEU A 54 6.66 -12.89 2.72
C LEU A 54 6.72 -14.29 3.37
N THR A 55 7.43 -14.44 4.48
CA THR A 55 7.54 -15.73 5.19
C THR A 55 6.30 -16.03 6.03
N ASP A 56 5.87 -17.29 6.04
CA ASP A 56 4.91 -17.79 7.02
C ASP A 56 5.64 -18.12 8.32
N ILE A 57 5.35 -17.37 9.38
CA ILE A 57 6.08 -17.47 10.65
C ILE A 57 5.40 -18.49 11.54
N GLU A 58 6.14 -19.54 11.91
CA GLU A 58 5.68 -20.55 12.85
C GLU A 58 5.42 -19.96 14.24
N GLY A 59 4.38 -20.46 14.93
CA GLY A 59 3.98 -19.95 16.25
C GLY A 59 3.27 -18.60 16.25
N VAL A 60 3.20 -17.88 15.12
CA VAL A 60 2.41 -16.65 15.01
C VAL A 60 0.94 -16.99 14.78
N LYS A 61 0.09 -16.51 15.69
CA LYS A 61 -1.37 -16.51 15.46
C LYS A 61 -1.75 -15.45 14.44
N TYR A 62 -2.17 -15.91 13.26
CA TYR A 62 -2.65 -15.06 12.18
C TYR A 62 -4.14 -14.77 12.31
N PRO A 63 -4.59 -13.54 11.97
CA PRO A 63 -6.02 -13.25 11.85
C PRO A 63 -6.59 -13.91 10.59
N ALA A 64 -7.92 -13.96 10.50
CA ALA A 64 -8.66 -14.45 9.33
C ALA A 64 -9.76 -13.45 8.92
N PHE A 65 -9.62 -12.17 9.28
CA PHE A 65 -10.68 -11.19 9.08
C PHE A 65 -11.00 -11.01 7.59
N VAL A 66 -9.98 -10.87 6.74
CA VAL A 66 -10.18 -10.71 5.30
C VAL A 66 -10.69 -12.01 4.68
N GLU A 67 -10.13 -13.14 5.10
CA GLU A 67 -10.56 -14.49 4.70
C GLU A 67 -12.05 -14.72 4.96
N GLU A 68 -12.53 -14.44 6.17
CA GLU A 68 -13.88 -14.72 6.63
C GLU A 68 -14.91 -13.67 6.16
N THR A 69 -14.51 -12.39 6.07
CA THR A 69 -15.46 -11.29 5.80
C THR A 69 -15.68 -11.05 4.31
N PHE A 70 -14.66 -11.26 3.47
CA PHE A 70 -14.68 -10.87 2.05
C PHE A 70 -14.61 -12.07 1.09
N GLU A 71 -15.01 -13.25 1.54
CA GLU A 71 -15.09 -14.44 0.69
C GLU A 71 -16.02 -14.22 -0.51
N GLY A 72 -15.51 -14.51 -1.71
CA GLY A 72 -16.25 -14.38 -2.97
C GLY A 72 -16.39 -12.95 -3.51
N PHE A 73 -15.78 -11.94 -2.87
CA PHE A 73 -15.87 -10.54 -3.33
C PHE A 73 -14.83 -10.21 -4.42
N PHE A 74 -13.54 -10.14 -4.05
CA PHE A 74 -12.47 -9.63 -4.91
C PHE A 74 -11.34 -10.63 -5.15
N PHE A 75 -11.05 -11.46 -4.16
CA PHE A 75 -9.95 -12.41 -4.19
C PHE A 75 -10.41 -13.80 -3.76
N THR A 76 -9.65 -14.83 -4.12
CA THR A 76 -9.94 -16.20 -3.67
C THR A 76 -9.73 -16.32 -2.15
N LYS A 77 -10.24 -17.39 -1.54
CA LYS A 77 -10.05 -17.65 -0.10
C LYS A 77 -8.56 -17.71 0.29
N GLU A 78 -7.75 -18.37 -0.53
CA GLU A 78 -6.29 -18.45 -0.35
C GLU A 78 -5.63 -17.07 -0.45
N GLU A 79 -6.04 -16.25 -1.41
CA GLU A 79 -5.53 -14.89 -1.57
C GLU A 79 -5.94 -13.98 -0.39
N ASN A 80 -7.18 -14.09 0.10
CA ASN A 80 -7.62 -13.35 1.28
C ASN A 80 -6.83 -13.77 2.54
N ARG A 81 -6.62 -15.07 2.74
CA ARG A 81 -5.75 -15.59 3.81
C ARG A 81 -4.33 -15.03 3.69
N TRP A 82 -3.79 -14.99 2.48
CA TRP A 82 -2.46 -14.44 2.23
C TRP A 82 -2.36 -12.97 2.68
N ILE A 83 -3.39 -12.16 2.38
CA ILE A 83 -3.48 -10.75 2.80
C ILE A 83 -3.48 -10.63 4.32
N ASP A 84 -4.33 -11.37 5.03
CA ASP A 84 -4.40 -11.35 6.50
C ASP A 84 -3.02 -11.62 7.14
N ARG A 85 -2.31 -12.61 6.59
CA ARG A 85 -0.96 -12.98 7.07
C ARG A 85 0.06 -11.89 6.80
N ARG A 86 0.05 -11.26 5.61
CA ARG A 86 0.98 -10.17 5.30
C ARG A 86 0.72 -8.94 6.16
N VAL A 87 -0.55 -8.57 6.38
CA VAL A 87 -0.89 -7.46 7.29
C VAL A 87 -0.33 -7.70 8.69
N LYS A 88 -0.40 -8.94 9.19
CA LYS A 88 0.20 -9.30 10.48
C LYS A 88 1.72 -9.18 10.45
N ASN A 89 2.39 -9.70 9.42
CA ASN A 89 3.85 -9.65 9.32
C ASN A 89 4.39 -8.22 9.20
N ILE A 90 3.72 -7.35 8.41
CA ILE A 90 4.08 -5.92 8.32
C ILE A 90 4.04 -5.27 9.71
N LYS A 91 3.01 -5.59 10.50
CA LYS A 91 2.92 -5.11 11.89
C LYS A 91 4.05 -5.63 12.79
N LEU A 92 4.60 -6.80 12.50
CA LEU A 92 5.70 -7.43 13.24
C LEU A 92 7.08 -6.85 12.92
N LEU A 93 7.23 -5.99 11.89
CA LEU A 93 8.47 -5.24 11.66
C LEU A 93 8.92 -4.43 12.89
N ARG A 94 7.98 -4.10 13.80
CA ARG A 94 8.27 -3.44 15.09
C ARG A 94 9.19 -4.23 16.02
N ASN A 95 9.38 -5.52 15.74
CA ASN A 95 10.30 -6.37 16.47
C ASN A 95 11.77 -6.06 16.09
N PHE A 96 11.99 -5.47 14.90
CA PHE A 96 13.32 -5.16 14.36
C PHE A 96 13.58 -3.65 14.32
N TYR A 97 12.56 -2.85 14.03
CA TYR A 97 12.67 -1.41 13.84
C TYR A 97 11.86 -0.62 14.87
N LYS A 98 12.24 0.65 15.09
CA LYS A 98 11.53 1.59 15.98
C LYS A 98 11.50 2.99 15.38
N GLY A 99 10.69 3.87 15.97
CA GLY A 99 10.64 5.29 15.61
C GLY A 99 10.27 5.52 14.14
N LYS A 100 10.95 6.51 13.51
CA LYS A 100 10.68 6.90 12.12
C LYS A 100 10.92 5.77 11.11
N GLU A 101 11.97 4.99 11.31
CA GLU A 101 12.31 3.88 10.40
C GLU A 101 11.17 2.85 10.33
N LEU A 102 10.67 2.41 11.50
CA LEU A 102 9.52 1.50 11.56
C LEU A 102 8.30 2.09 10.85
N TYR A 103 7.99 3.36 11.15
CA TYR A 103 6.84 4.06 10.58
C TYR A 103 6.89 4.09 9.05
N PHE A 104 8.04 4.47 8.47
CA PHE A 104 8.19 4.55 7.02
C PHE A 104 8.29 3.17 6.34
N LYS A 105 8.99 2.20 6.94
CA LYS A 105 9.04 0.83 6.41
C LYS A 105 7.65 0.18 6.43
N GLN A 106 6.86 0.35 7.48
CA GLN A 106 5.48 -0.14 7.51
C GLN A 106 4.60 0.55 6.46
N ALA A 107 4.73 1.86 6.28
CA ALA A 107 4.00 2.59 5.25
C ALA A 107 4.33 2.08 3.84
N LEU A 108 5.62 1.89 3.51
CA LEU A 108 6.06 1.30 2.24
C LEU A 108 5.50 -0.12 2.03
N ALA A 109 5.59 -0.96 3.05
CA ALA A 109 5.10 -2.33 3.00
C ALA A 109 3.59 -2.40 2.78
N PHE A 110 2.82 -1.56 3.48
CA PHE A 110 1.39 -1.43 3.25
C PHE A 110 1.08 -0.89 1.86
N HIS A 111 1.81 0.12 1.38
CA HIS A 111 1.65 0.64 0.03
C HIS A 111 1.86 -0.46 -1.03
N ALA A 112 2.92 -1.26 -0.92
CA ALA A 112 3.17 -2.39 -1.82
C ALA A 112 2.04 -3.45 -1.77
N LEU A 113 1.49 -3.72 -0.59
CA LEU A 113 0.33 -4.59 -0.42
C LEU A 113 -0.91 -4.00 -1.10
N PHE A 114 -1.17 -2.71 -0.95
CA PHE A 114 -2.31 -2.04 -1.58
C PHE A 114 -2.23 -2.11 -3.10
N GLN A 115 -1.05 -1.82 -3.68
CA GLN A 115 -0.86 -1.92 -5.14
C GLN A 115 -1.04 -3.36 -5.64
N SER A 116 -0.56 -4.35 -4.87
CA SER A 116 -0.80 -5.77 -5.17
C SER A 116 -2.29 -6.11 -5.21
N CYS A 117 -3.05 -5.64 -4.22
CA CYS A 117 -4.50 -5.80 -4.18
C CYS A 117 -5.19 -5.10 -5.35
N LEU A 118 -4.82 -3.86 -5.66
CA LEU A 118 -5.42 -3.07 -6.74
C LEU A 118 -5.23 -3.73 -8.11
N VAL A 119 -4.02 -4.21 -8.42
CA VAL A 119 -3.75 -4.87 -9.71
C VAL A 119 -4.45 -6.22 -9.84
N LYS A 120 -4.58 -6.98 -8.75
CA LYS A 120 -5.29 -8.26 -8.78
C LYS A 120 -6.81 -8.12 -8.69
N ARG A 121 -7.31 -6.94 -8.34
CA ARG A 121 -8.76 -6.70 -8.20
C ARG A 121 -9.43 -6.67 -9.58
N PRO A 122 -10.57 -7.37 -9.75
CA PRO A 122 -11.34 -7.31 -10.98
C PRO A 122 -12.19 -6.03 -11.06
N PHE A 123 -11.76 -5.10 -11.91
CA PHE A 123 -12.34 -3.78 -12.15
C PHE A 123 -12.35 -2.86 -10.90
N ASN A 124 -12.21 -1.55 -11.10
CA ASN A 124 -12.22 -0.54 -10.03
C ASN A 124 -13.64 -0.24 -9.48
N LEU A 125 -14.53 -1.24 -9.47
CA LEU A 125 -15.93 -1.09 -9.07
C LEU A 125 -16.14 -1.72 -7.69
N PHE A 126 -16.59 -0.92 -6.74
CA PHE A 126 -16.84 -1.35 -5.35
C PHE A 126 -18.26 -1.88 -5.11
N HIS A 127 -19.15 -1.72 -6.08
CA HIS A 127 -20.57 -2.03 -5.92
C HIS A 127 -20.96 -3.47 -6.33
N ARG A 128 -20.00 -4.32 -6.76
CA ARG A 128 -20.25 -5.71 -7.16
C ARG A 128 -19.14 -6.65 -6.71
N LYS A 129 -19.55 -7.86 -6.32
CA LYS A 129 -18.64 -9.02 -6.16
C LYS A 129 -18.22 -9.46 -7.55
N ASN A 130 -16.96 -9.21 -7.90
CA ASN A 130 -16.46 -9.40 -9.26
C ASN A 130 -15.45 -10.56 -9.37
N LEU A 131 -15.25 -11.35 -8.30
CA LEU A 131 -14.32 -12.48 -8.34
C LEU A 131 -14.66 -13.48 -9.47
N TYR A 132 -15.94 -13.72 -9.74
CA TYR A 132 -16.39 -14.61 -10.82
C TYR A 132 -15.81 -14.23 -12.19
N ILE A 133 -15.57 -12.94 -12.44
CA ILE A 133 -14.98 -12.43 -13.67
C ILE A 133 -13.55 -12.94 -13.84
N ARG A 134 -12.80 -13.15 -12.75
CA ARG A 134 -11.45 -13.72 -12.81
C ARG A 134 -11.51 -15.21 -13.11
N LEU A 135 -12.48 -15.92 -12.53
CA LEU A 135 -12.55 -17.38 -12.53
C LEU A 135 -13.28 -17.99 -13.74
N ASN A 136 -14.19 -17.25 -14.39
CA ASN A 136 -14.97 -17.77 -15.52
C ASN A 136 -14.08 -18.03 -16.75
N ASN A 137 -14.16 -19.23 -17.31
CA ASN A 137 -13.42 -19.59 -18.52
C ASN A 137 -14.14 -19.06 -19.77
N VAL A 138 -13.80 -17.83 -20.15
CA VAL A 138 -14.30 -17.17 -21.37
C VAL A 138 -13.11 -16.71 -22.21
N GLU A 139 -13.24 -16.69 -23.53
CA GLU A 139 -12.22 -16.06 -24.39
C GLU A 139 -12.14 -14.57 -24.06
N ARG A 140 -10.94 -14.11 -23.66
CA ARG A 140 -10.71 -12.73 -23.24
C ARG A 140 -9.73 -12.06 -24.19
N SER A 141 -10.17 -10.98 -24.82
CA SER A 141 -9.35 -10.10 -25.67
C SER A 141 -8.56 -9.05 -24.87
N PHE A 142 -8.77 -8.95 -23.55
CA PHE A 142 -8.19 -7.90 -22.69
C PHE A 142 -6.99 -8.38 -21.85
N GLY A 143 -5.95 -7.56 -21.75
CA GLY A 143 -4.69 -7.83 -21.04
C GLY A 143 -4.77 -8.04 -19.51
N ASN A 144 -5.95 -7.89 -18.90
CA ASN A 144 -6.14 -8.10 -17.46
C ASN A 144 -5.94 -9.56 -17.02
N THR A 145 -6.11 -10.51 -17.93
CA THR A 145 -5.92 -11.95 -17.64
C THR A 145 -4.48 -12.25 -17.22
N TYR A 146 -3.50 -11.60 -17.86
CA TYR A 146 -2.08 -11.75 -17.51
C TYR A 146 -1.79 -11.19 -16.11
N ALA A 147 -2.47 -10.11 -15.74
CA ALA A 147 -2.29 -9.52 -14.42
C ALA A 147 -2.88 -10.40 -13.30
N TRP A 148 -4.06 -10.97 -13.53
CA TRP A 148 -4.72 -11.80 -12.51
C TRP A 148 -4.05 -13.16 -12.29
N ALA A 149 -3.32 -13.66 -13.30
CA ALA A 149 -2.63 -14.95 -13.26
C ALA A 149 -1.40 -14.97 -12.34
N LYS A 150 -0.75 -13.82 -12.08
CA LYS A 150 0.43 -13.77 -11.22
C LYS A 150 0.05 -13.81 -9.74
N THR A 151 0.92 -14.37 -8.92
CA THR A 151 0.68 -14.50 -7.47
C THR A 151 0.73 -13.14 -6.76
N PHE A 152 0.10 -13.05 -5.59
CA PHE A 152 0.25 -11.89 -4.72
C PHE A 152 1.72 -11.63 -4.36
N GLU A 153 2.50 -12.68 -4.13
CA GLU A 153 3.93 -12.57 -3.85
C GLU A 153 4.70 -11.88 -4.98
N HIS A 154 4.42 -12.25 -6.24
CA HIS A 154 5.05 -11.61 -7.40
C HIS A 154 4.79 -10.09 -7.40
N TYR A 155 3.53 -9.69 -7.21
CA TYR A 155 3.19 -8.27 -7.17
C TYR A 155 3.76 -7.56 -5.96
N TYR A 156 3.78 -8.20 -4.80
CA TYR A 156 4.33 -7.60 -3.60
C TYR A 156 5.81 -7.29 -3.77
N LYS A 157 6.60 -8.22 -4.33
CA LYS A 157 8.01 -7.98 -4.68
C LYS A 157 8.16 -6.84 -5.70
N LYS A 158 7.37 -6.86 -6.78
CA LYS A 158 7.37 -5.81 -7.80
C LYS A 158 7.10 -4.43 -7.20
N PHE A 159 6.01 -4.29 -6.45
CA PHE A 159 5.59 -3.00 -5.90
C PHE A 159 6.44 -2.55 -4.72
N SER A 160 7.10 -3.47 -4.00
CA SER A 160 8.12 -3.08 -3.02
C SER A 160 9.31 -2.42 -3.71
N ALA A 161 9.79 -3.00 -4.83
CA ALA A 161 10.87 -2.41 -5.61
C ALA A 161 10.48 -1.06 -6.23
N GLU A 162 9.27 -0.97 -6.79
CA GLU A 162 8.72 0.28 -7.33
C GLU A 162 8.61 1.35 -6.23
N ALA A 163 8.03 1.02 -5.07
CA ALA A 163 7.92 1.95 -3.95
C ALA A 163 9.29 2.44 -3.46
N ASN A 164 10.27 1.56 -3.32
CA ASN A 164 11.64 1.95 -2.96
C ASN A 164 12.23 2.94 -3.97
N SER A 165 12.04 2.71 -5.28
CA SER A 165 12.55 3.61 -6.34
C SER A 165 11.92 5.01 -6.33
N LEU A 166 10.76 5.16 -5.68
CA LEU A 166 10.05 6.43 -5.53
C LEU A 166 10.42 7.17 -4.24
N VAL A 167 11.24 6.59 -3.36
CA VAL A 167 11.73 7.27 -2.16
C VAL A 167 12.89 8.18 -2.53
N PHE A 168 12.72 9.47 -2.26
CA PHE A 168 13.79 10.46 -2.39
C PHE A 168 13.55 11.65 -1.47
N SER A 169 14.61 12.39 -1.17
CA SER A 169 14.56 13.67 -0.47
C SER A 169 14.54 14.83 -1.46
N ASN A 170 13.66 15.80 -1.25
CA ASN A 170 13.71 17.11 -1.91
C ASN A 170 14.31 18.20 -1.01
N GLY A 171 14.91 17.82 0.12
CA GLY A 171 15.46 18.75 1.12
C GLY A 171 14.41 19.57 1.88
N LYS A 172 13.11 19.24 1.77
CA LYS A 172 12.01 19.92 2.47
C LYS A 172 11.33 18.98 3.46
N GLY A 173 10.77 19.55 4.53
CA GLY A 173 9.94 18.84 5.49
C GLY A 173 8.52 18.64 4.97
N ASN A 174 8.31 17.65 4.12
CA ASN A 174 6.96 17.29 3.67
C ASN A 174 6.19 16.63 4.81
N LEU A 175 4.88 16.88 4.89
CA LEU A 175 4.00 16.37 5.94
C LEU A 175 2.81 15.64 5.33
N VAL A 176 2.45 14.51 5.92
CA VAL A 176 1.26 13.74 5.58
C VAL A 176 0.36 13.64 6.81
N THR A 177 -0.95 13.83 6.62
CA THR A 177 -1.95 13.77 7.69
C THR A 177 -3.12 12.87 7.30
N CYS A 178 -3.78 12.29 8.32
CA CYS A 178 -4.99 11.48 8.18
C CYS A 178 -6.11 12.13 8.99
N LYS A 179 -6.57 13.31 8.56
CA LYS A 179 -7.53 14.12 9.29
C LYS A 179 -8.75 14.41 8.44
N ASP A 180 -9.85 14.70 9.13
CA ASP A 180 -10.92 15.47 8.53
C ASP A 180 -10.36 16.79 7.97
N VAL A 181 -10.81 17.16 6.78
CA VAL A 181 -10.28 18.30 6.03
C VAL A 181 -10.36 19.62 6.78
N PHE A 182 -11.39 19.82 7.62
CA PHE A 182 -11.57 21.03 8.40
C PHE A 182 -10.53 21.15 9.54
N ASN A 183 -9.87 20.05 9.89
CA ASN A 183 -8.82 20.00 10.91
C ASN A 183 -7.39 20.05 10.34
N CYS A 184 -7.26 20.17 9.02
CA CYS A 184 -5.97 20.27 8.36
C CYS A 184 -5.41 21.69 8.45
N LYS A 185 -4.15 21.80 8.90
CA LYS A 185 -3.39 23.05 8.84
C LYS A 185 -2.28 22.87 7.82
N SER A 186 -2.08 23.87 6.96
CA SER A 186 -0.93 23.89 6.06
C SER A 186 0.35 24.03 6.88
N ILE A 187 1.46 23.45 6.40
CA ILE A 187 2.77 23.94 6.80
C ILE A 187 2.87 25.38 6.27
N THR A 188 2.59 26.36 7.12
CA THR A 188 3.00 27.75 6.91
C THR A 188 4.43 27.86 7.40
N HIS A 189 5.38 27.98 6.48
CA HIS A 189 6.70 28.47 6.83
C HIS A 189 6.57 29.98 7.10
N LEU A 190 6.92 30.38 8.33
CA LEU A 190 7.59 31.66 8.57
C LEU A 190 8.95 31.63 7.87
#